data_AF-A0A7J8XX44-F1
#
_entry.id   AF-A0A7J8XX44-F1
#
_cell.length_a   1.000
_cell.length_b   1.000
_cell.length_c   1.000
_cell.angle_alpha   90.00
_cell.angle_beta   90.00
_cell.angle_gamma   90.00
#
_symmetry.space_group_name_H-M   'P 1'
#
loop_
_entity.id
_entity.type
_entity.pdbx_description
1 polymer ?
#
loop_
_entity_poly.entity_id
_entity_poly.type
_entity_poly.pdbx_seq_one_letter_code
_entity_poly.pdbx_strand_id
1 'polypeptide(L)'
;MEKEREQQVYLARLAEQAERYDEMVEAMKSVAKLDVELTVEERNLLSVGYKNVIGARRASWRILSSIEQKEEAKGNEQNVKRIKDYRQRVEDELSKICNDILSVIDKHLIPSSSTGESTVFYYKMKGDYFRYLAEFKAGDDRKEAADQSLKAYEVR
;
A
#
# COMPACT_ATOMS: atom_id res chain seq x y z
N MET A 1 15.48 -21.23 4.99
CA MET A 1 14.12 -21.03 4.45
C MET A 1 13.07 -21.16 5.55
N GLU A 2 12.79 -22.35 6.10
CA GLU A 2 11.71 -22.52 7.10
C GLU A 2 11.97 -21.75 8.42
N LYS A 3 13.15 -21.91 9.04
CA LYS A 3 13.52 -21.15 10.25
C LYS A 3 13.52 -19.63 10.06
N GLU A 4 13.88 -19.18 8.87
CA GLU A 4 13.92 -17.76 8.52
C GLU A 4 12.50 -17.21 8.33
N ARG A 5 11.62 -17.95 7.65
CA ARG A 5 10.19 -17.65 7.54
C ARG A 5 9.55 -17.53 8.91
N GLU A 6 9.73 -18.53 9.77
CA GLU A 6 9.19 -18.53 11.13
C GLU A 6 9.66 -17.33 11.94
N GLN A 7 10.96 -17.00 11.85
CA GLN A 7 11.52 -15.83 12.52
C GLN A 7 10.87 -14.53 12.02
N GLN A 8 10.73 -14.34 10.70
CA GLN A 8 10.13 -13.14 10.14
C GLN A 8 8.63 -13.03 10.50
N VAL A 9 7.89 -14.12 10.48
CA VAL A 9 6.48 -14.15 10.91
C VAL A 9 6.34 -13.81 12.38
N TYR A 10 7.23 -14.34 13.23
CA TYR A 10 7.24 -13.99 14.65
C TYR A 10 7.53 -12.51 14.88
N LEU A 11 8.50 -11.93 14.16
CA LEU A 11 8.79 -10.50 14.20
C LEU A 11 7.60 -9.66 13.72
N ALA A 12 6.91 -10.08 12.65
CA ALA A 12 5.70 -9.40 12.17
C ALA A 12 4.58 -9.38 13.22
N ARG A 13 4.36 -10.49 13.94
CA ARG A 13 3.39 -10.56 15.05
C ARG A 13 3.77 -9.63 16.21
N LEU A 14 5.05 -9.55 16.56
CA LEU A 14 5.52 -8.62 17.60
C LEU A 14 5.32 -7.16 17.15
N ALA A 15 5.63 -6.86 15.89
CA ALA A 15 5.47 -5.54 15.31
C ALA A 15 3.99 -5.12 15.26
N GLU A 16 3.07 -6.04 14.94
CA GLU A 16 1.62 -5.82 15.00
C GLU A 16 1.17 -5.43 16.41
N GLN A 17 1.58 -6.21 17.43
CA GLN A 17 1.23 -5.92 18.84
C GLN A 17 1.81 -4.60 19.35
N ALA A 18 2.93 -4.16 18.78
CA ALA A 18 3.57 -2.89 19.10
C ALA A 18 3.12 -1.73 18.20
N GLU A 19 2.15 -1.95 17.30
CA GLU A 19 1.69 -0.98 16.28
C GLU A 19 2.82 -0.43 15.38
N ARG A 20 3.89 -1.21 15.23
CA ARG A 20 5.06 -0.93 14.40
C ARG A 20 4.85 -1.46 12.98
N TYR A 21 3.85 -0.92 12.28
CA TYR A 21 3.39 -1.47 11.00
C TYR A 21 4.41 -1.35 9.86
N ASP A 22 5.29 -0.34 9.89
CA ASP A 22 6.39 -0.22 8.91
C ASP A 22 7.36 -1.41 9.05
N GLU A 23 7.72 -1.82 10.27
CA GLU A 23 8.53 -3.02 10.52
C GLU A 23 7.80 -4.32 10.18
N MET A 24 6.51 -4.38 10.48
CA MET A 24 5.65 -5.52 10.11
C MET A 24 5.67 -5.76 8.60
N VAL A 25 5.58 -4.69 7.81
CA VAL A 25 5.66 -4.74 6.35
C VAL A 25 7.01 -5.29 5.90
N GLU A 26 8.13 -4.79 6.43
CA GLU A 26 9.46 -5.27 6.05
C GLU A 26 9.70 -6.76 6.38
N ALA A 27 9.21 -7.22 7.54
CA ALA A 27 9.27 -8.63 7.90
C ALA A 27 8.44 -9.49 6.93
N MET A 28 7.20 -9.09 6.63
CA MET A 28 6.33 -9.84 5.72
C MET A 28 6.78 -9.79 4.26
N LYS A 29 7.47 -8.73 3.83
CA LYS A 29 8.14 -8.68 2.52
C LYS A 29 9.26 -9.70 2.43
N SER A 30 10.01 -9.89 3.52
CA SER A 30 11.05 -10.91 3.58
C SER A 30 10.47 -12.31 3.44
N VAL A 31 9.31 -12.57 4.06
CA VAL A 31 8.56 -13.83 3.88
C VAL A 31 8.07 -13.99 2.44
N ALA A 32 7.51 -12.95 1.84
CA ALA A 32 7.01 -13.01 0.46
C ALA A 32 8.12 -13.34 -0.55
N LYS A 33 9.32 -12.78 -0.37
CA LYS A 33 10.50 -13.01 -1.22
C LYS A 33 11.09 -14.42 -1.15
N LEU A 34 10.57 -15.29 -0.28
CA LEU A 34 10.94 -16.70 -0.27
C LEU A 34 10.27 -17.48 -1.40
N ASP A 35 9.40 -16.85 -2.20
CA ASP A 35 8.72 -17.43 -3.37
C ASP A 35 8.01 -18.76 -3.06
N VAL A 36 7.40 -18.78 -1.87
CA VAL A 36 6.57 -19.89 -1.37
C VAL A 36 5.18 -19.36 -1.04
N GLU A 37 4.17 -20.20 -1.24
CA GLU A 37 2.79 -19.81 -0.95
C GLU A 37 2.62 -19.39 0.51
N LEU A 38 2.04 -18.20 0.71
CA LEU A 38 1.70 -17.71 2.04
C LEU A 38 0.46 -18.44 2.58
N THR A 39 0.56 -18.85 3.84
CA THR A 39 -0.58 -19.30 4.61
C THR A 39 -1.61 -18.17 4.76
N VAL A 40 -2.84 -18.54 5.14
CA VAL A 40 -3.91 -17.56 5.39
C VAL A 40 -3.48 -16.53 6.44
N GLU A 41 -2.79 -16.97 7.49
CA GLU A 41 -2.31 -16.08 8.55
C GLU A 41 -1.27 -15.09 8.04
N GLU A 42 -0.26 -15.56 7.32
CA GLU A 42 0.80 -14.69 6.77
C GLU A 42 0.25 -13.70 5.76
N ARG A 43 -0.70 -14.14 4.93
CA ARG A 43 -1.39 -13.26 3.99
C ARG A 43 -2.15 -12.15 4.73
N ASN A 44 -2.82 -12.50 5.84
CA ASN A 44 -3.49 -11.52 6.68
C ASN A 44 -2.51 -10.54 7.31
N LEU A 45 -1.39 -11.01 7.89
CA LEU A 45 -0.34 -10.17 8.46
C LEU A 45 0.19 -9.16 7.42
N LEU A 46 0.55 -9.63 6.22
CA LEU A 46 0.99 -8.76 5.13
C LEU A 46 -0.06 -7.68 4.82
N SER A 47 -1.33 -8.08 4.69
CA SER A 47 -2.42 -7.16 4.36
C SER A 47 -2.68 -6.12 5.45
N VAL A 48 -2.62 -6.52 6.73
CA VAL A 48 -2.81 -5.65 7.89
C VAL A 48 -1.68 -4.64 7.98
N GLY A 49 -0.43 -5.07 7.80
CA GLY A 49 0.73 -4.18 7.81
C GLY A 49 0.59 -3.05 6.79
N TYR A 50 0.45 -3.41 5.51
CA TYR A 50 0.33 -2.39 4.46
C TYR A 50 -0.94 -1.53 4.61
N LYS A 51 -2.08 -2.10 5.04
CA LYS A 51 -3.33 -1.35 5.24
C LYS A 51 -3.17 -0.26 6.29
N ASN A 52 -2.46 -0.54 7.39
CA ASN A 52 -2.22 0.46 8.43
C ASN A 52 -1.23 1.54 7.96
N VAL A 53 -0.12 1.14 7.31
CA VAL A 53 0.86 2.09 6.77
C VAL A 53 0.21 3.03 5.75
N ILE A 54 -0.49 2.50 4.73
CA ILE A 54 -1.16 3.33 3.71
C ILE A 54 -2.32 4.15 4.31
N GLY A 55 -3.04 3.60 5.30
CA GLY A 55 -4.16 4.25 5.96
C GLY A 55 -3.74 5.56 6.63
N ALA A 56 -2.65 5.52 7.39
CA ALA A 56 -2.09 6.70 8.06
C ALA A 56 -1.67 7.80 7.06
N ARG A 57 -0.98 7.43 5.97
CA ARG A 57 -0.52 8.39 4.95
C ARG A 57 -1.69 8.97 4.16
N ARG A 58 -2.72 8.17 3.84
CA ARG A 58 -3.95 8.66 3.18
C ARG A 58 -4.74 9.62 4.05
N ALA A 59 -4.82 9.37 5.37
CA ALA A 59 -5.45 10.30 6.30
C ALA A 59 -4.70 11.64 6.33
N SER A 60 -3.37 11.61 6.45
CA SER A 60 -2.52 12.80 6.38
C SER A 60 -2.75 13.61 5.09
N TRP A 61 -2.73 12.93 3.94
CA TRP A 61 -2.96 13.57 2.65
C TRP A 61 -4.32 14.28 2.54
N ARG A 62 -5.40 13.65 3.03
CA ARG A 62 -6.74 14.28 3.05
C ARG A 62 -6.79 15.53 3.92
N ILE A 63 -6.16 15.47 5.09
CA ILE A 63 -6.09 16.62 6.01
C ILE A 63 -5.35 17.78 5.34
N LEU A 64 -4.19 17.50 4.75
CA LEU A 64 -3.39 18.50 4.04
C LEU A 64 -4.15 19.12 2.86
N SER A 65 -4.83 18.29 2.07
CA SER A 65 -5.67 18.76 0.95
C SER A 65 -6.81 19.68 1.43
N SER A 66 -7.42 19.37 2.58
CA SER A 66 -8.46 20.23 3.16
C SER A 66 -7.90 21.55 3.71
N ILE A 67 -6.70 21.53 4.32
CA ILE A 67 -6.03 22.73 4.81
C ILE A 67 -5.63 23.62 3.63
N GLU A 68 -5.12 23.04 2.54
CA GLU A 68 -4.77 23.76 1.31
C GLU A 68 -5.98 24.53 0.76
N GLN A 69 -7.12 23.85 0.59
CA GLN A 69 -8.35 24.48 0.08
C GLN A 69 -8.84 25.63 0.98
N LYS A 70 -8.76 25.46 2.31
CA LYS A 70 -9.15 26.51 3.26
C LYS A 70 -8.22 27.72 3.20
N GLU A 71 -6.93 27.49 2.98
CA GLU A 71 -5.93 28.56 2.92
C GLU A 71 -5.95 29.29 1.56
N GLU A 72 -6.27 28.56 0.49
CA GLU A 72 -6.53 29.12 -0.85
C GLU A 72 -7.76 30.03 -0.84
N ALA A 73 -8.83 29.64 -0.16
CA ALA A 73 -10.03 30.47 0.01
C ALA A 73 -9.78 31.79 0.77
N LYS A 74 -8.70 31.88 1.57
CA LYS A 74 -8.29 33.11 2.26
C LYS A 74 -7.36 33.99 1.43
N GLY A 75 -6.90 33.53 0.26
CA GLY A 75 -5.93 34.25 -0.57
C GLY A 75 -4.49 34.22 -0.05
N ASN A 76 -4.15 33.31 0.86
CA ASN A 76 -2.81 33.22 1.47
C ASN A 76 -1.85 32.40 0.58
N GLU A 77 -1.51 32.92 -0.60
CA GLU A 77 -0.73 32.21 -1.63
C GLU A 77 0.58 31.59 -1.13
N GLN A 78 1.31 32.29 -0.24
CA GLN A 78 2.57 31.78 0.31
C GLN A 78 2.37 30.54 1.18
N ASN A 79 1.31 30.50 2.00
CA ASN A 79 0.99 29.34 2.82
C ASN A 79 0.47 28.19 1.96
N VAL A 80 -0.37 28.49 0.95
CA VAL A 80 -0.83 27.49 -0.03
C VAL A 80 0.36 26.80 -0.69
N LYS A 81 1.38 27.55 -1.11
CA LYS A 81 2.60 26.97 -1.69
C LYS A 81 3.32 26.03 -0.71
N ARG A 82 3.50 26.45 0.54
CA ARG A 82 4.12 25.59 1.59
C ARG A 82 3.32 24.32 1.85
N ILE A 83 1.99 24.40 1.84
CA ILE A 83 1.11 23.24 2.04
C ILE A 83 1.21 22.31 0.83
N LYS A 84 1.20 22.84 -0.41
CA LYS A 84 1.38 22.07 -1.64
C LYS A 84 2.70 21.29 -1.64
N ASP A 85 3.80 21.95 -1.29
CA ASP A 85 5.12 21.30 -1.20
C ASP A 85 5.13 20.15 -0.18
N TYR A 86 4.46 20.33 0.95
CA TYR A 86 4.37 19.29 1.98
C TYR A 86 3.42 18.15 1.59
N ARG A 87 2.28 18.48 0.97
CA ARG A 87 1.34 17.48 0.41
C ARG A 87 2.03 16.61 -0.64
N GLN A 88 2.85 17.20 -1.52
CA GLN A 88 3.61 16.45 -2.53
C GLN A 88 4.52 15.40 -1.90
N ARG A 89 5.19 15.70 -0.78
CA ARG A 89 6.01 14.71 -0.05
C ARG A 89 5.18 13.52 0.42
N VAL A 90 3.98 13.78 0.94
CA VAL A 90 3.06 12.72 1.36
C VAL A 90 2.56 11.91 0.16
N GLU A 91 2.30 12.54 -0.98
CA GLU A 91 1.95 11.85 -2.23
C GLU A 91 3.08 10.96 -2.75
N ASP A 92 4.34 11.38 -2.59
CA ASP A 92 5.51 10.57 -2.94
C ASP A 92 5.64 9.35 -2.01
N GLU A 93 5.40 9.53 -0.70
CA GLU A 93 5.35 8.42 0.26
C GLU A 93 4.22 7.44 -0.07
N LEU A 94 3.01 7.94 -0.37
CA LEU A 94 1.88 7.12 -0.81
C LEU A 94 2.22 6.33 -2.08
N SER A 95 2.83 7.00 -3.07
CA SER A 95 3.25 6.36 -4.31
C SER A 95 4.26 5.24 -4.06
N LYS A 96 5.24 5.48 -3.17
CA LYS A 96 6.23 4.47 -2.79
C LYS A 96 5.59 3.26 -2.14
N ILE A 97 4.69 3.46 -1.18
CA ILE A 97 4.00 2.37 -0.49
C ILE A 97 3.16 1.55 -1.47
N CYS A 98 2.38 2.20 -2.34
CA CYS A 98 1.58 1.51 -3.36
C CYS A 98 2.46 0.72 -4.33
N ASN A 99 3.51 1.34 -4.87
CA ASN A 99 4.39 0.66 -5.83
C ASN A 99 5.16 -0.51 -5.20
N ASP A 100 5.52 -0.40 -3.92
CA ASP A 100 6.20 -1.45 -3.18
C ASP A 100 5.32 -2.72 -3.08
N ILE A 101 4.08 -2.60 -2.59
CA ILE A 101 3.17 -3.76 -2.52
C ILE A 101 2.79 -4.28 -3.91
N LEU A 102 2.56 -3.41 -4.90
CA LEU A 102 2.28 -3.84 -6.27
C LEU A 102 3.43 -4.66 -6.83
N SER A 103 4.68 -4.25 -6.59
CA SER A 103 5.86 -5.03 -6.97
C SER A 103 5.96 -6.35 -6.22
N VAL A 104 5.61 -6.40 -4.94
CA VAL A 104 5.64 -7.65 -4.15
C VAL A 104 4.58 -8.64 -4.66
N ILE A 105 3.38 -8.13 -4.95
CA ILE A 105 2.28 -8.93 -5.52
C ILE A 105 2.69 -9.55 -6.85
N ASP A 106 3.22 -8.73 -7.77
CA ASP A 106 3.49 -9.18 -9.13
C ASP A 106 4.71 -10.08 -9.24
N LYS A 107 5.74 -9.86 -8.41
CA LYS A 107 6.99 -10.62 -8.48
C LYS A 107 6.96 -11.91 -7.66
N HIS A 108 6.25 -11.91 -6.53
CA HIS A 108 6.38 -12.96 -5.53
C HIS A 108 5.06 -13.65 -5.20
N LEU A 109 3.98 -12.88 -4.96
CA LEU A 109 2.75 -13.46 -4.41
C LEU A 109 1.84 -14.14 -5.44
N ILE A 110 1.58 -13.50 -6.58
CA ILE A 110 0.79 -14.10 -7.67
C ILE A 110 1.53 -15.29 -8.30
N PRO A 111 2.84 -15.22 -8.59
CA PRO A 111 3.56 -16.38 -9.12
C PRO A 111 3.61 -17.58 -8.16
N SER A 112 3.58 -17.32 -6.85
CA SER A 112 3.64 -18.37 -5.81
C SER A 112 2.26 -18.84 -5.34
N SER A 113 1.16 -18.24 -5.79
CA SER A 113 -0.20 -18.66 -5.40
C SER A 113 -0.61 -19.91 -6.16
N SER A 114 -0.99 -20.97 -5.44
CA SER A 114 -1.42 -22.25 -6.04
C SER A 114 -2.94 -22.43 -6.06
N THR A 115 -3.67 -21.63 -5.28
CA THR A 115 -5.13 -21.73 -5.14
C THR A 115 -5.85 -20.54 -5.78
N GLY A 116 -7.09 -20.77 -6.23
CA GLY A 116 -7.95 -19.69 -6.71
C GLY A 116 -8.22 -18.63 -5.64
N GLU A 117 -8.37 -19.04 -4.38
CA GLU A 117 -8.60 -18.11 -3.26
C GLU A 117 -7.39 -17.19 -3.01
N SER A 118 -6.16 -17.74 -3.00
CA SER A 118 -4.95 -16.94 -2.83
C SER A 118 -4.75 -15.97 -3.99
N THR A 119 -4.99 -16.44 -5.22
CA THR A 119 -4.92 -15.61 -6.43
C THR A 119 -5.92 -14.44 -6.37
N VAL A 120 -7.20 -14.72 -6.14
CA VAL A 120 -8.26 -13.69 -6.06
C VAL A 120 -7.97 -12.69 -4.93
N PHE A 121 -7.45 -13.15 -3.79
CA PHE A 121 -7.05 -12.25 -2.70
C PHE A 121 -5.99 -11.23 -3.17
N TYR A 122 -4.94 -11.68 -3.84
CA TYR A 122 -3.86 -10.79 -4.28
C TYR A 122 -4.30 -9.85 -5.40
N TYR A 123 -5.15 -10.29 -6.32
CA TYR A 123 -5.72 -9.41 -7.34
C TYR A 123 -6.65 -8.36 -6.75
N LYS A 124 -7.47 -8.71 -5.75
CA LYS A 124 -8.27 -7.72 -5.00
C LYS A 124 -7.37 -6.69 -4.32
N MET A 125 -6.30 -7.14 -3.65
CA MET A 125 -5.33 -6.26 -3.01
C MET A 125 -4.65 -5.35 -4.03
N LYS A 126 -4.23 -5.88 -5.19
CA LYS A 126 -3.67 -5.12 -6.32
C LYS A 126 -4.63 -4.02 -6.79
N GLY A 127 -5.91 -4.37 -6.96
CA GLY A 127 -6.97 -3.42 -7.31
C GLY A 127 -7.12 -2.29 -6.30
N ASP A 128 -7.04 -2.59 -5.00
CA ASP A 128 -7.10 -1.59 -3.92
C ASP A 128 -5.95 -0.60 -3.98
N TYR A 129 -4.72 -1.05 -4.22
CA TYR A 129 -3.54 -0.15 -4.28
C TYR A 129 -3.50 0.70 -5.55
N PHE A 130 -3.94 0.17 -6.69
CA PHE A 130 -4.16 1.00 -7.88
C PHE A 130 -5.27 2.02 -7.67
N ARG A 131 -6.36 1.65 -6.99
CA ARG A 131 -7.41 2.59 -6.62
C ARG A 131 -6.87 3.70 -5.72
N TYR A 132 -6.00 3.39 -4.76
CA TYR A 132 -5.35 4.40 -3.93
C TYR A 132 -4.44 5.33 -4.74
N LEU A 133 -3.66 4.81 -5.70
CA LEU A 133 -2.88 5.66 -6.62
C LEU A 133 -3.77 6.64 -7.40
N ALA A 134 -4.91 6.15 -7.92
CA ALA A 134 -5.85 6.98 -8.68
C ALA A 134 -6.54 8.09 -7.84
N GLU A 135 -6.51 8.02 -6.51
CA GLU A 135 -7.10 9.05 -5.64
C GLU A 135 -6.34 10.39 -5.69
N PHE A 136 -5.01 10.35 -5.85
CA PHE A 136 -4.15 11.53 -5.75
C PHE A 136 -3.28 11.79 -6.98
N LYS A 137 -3.14 10.83 -7.91
CA LYS A 137 -2.51 11.07 -9.21
C LYS A 137 -3.37 11.94 -10.12
N ALA A 138 -2.76 12.54 -11.13
CA ALA A 138 -3.42 13.40 -12.11
C ALA A 138 -3.07 12.99 -13.55
N GLY A 139 -3.85 13.47 -14.52
CA GLY A 139 -3.60 13.22 -15.94
C GLY A 139 -3.61 11.73 -16.30
N ASP A 140 -2.64 11.32 -17.12
CA ASP A 140 -2.52 9.96 -17.63
C ASP A 140 -2.23 8.94 -16.52
N ASP A 141 -1.40 9.29 -15.53
CA ASP A 141 -1.11 8.42 -14.38
C ASP A 141 -2.39 8.00 -13.63
N ARG A 142 -3.35 8.92 -13.50
CA ARG A 142 -4.63 8.63 -12.85
C ARG A 142 -5.47 7.67 -13.69
N LYS A 143 -5.50 7.87 -15.01
CA LYS A 143 -6.25 7.04 -15.93
C LYS A 143 -5.69 5.62 -15.95
N GLU A 144 -4.37 5.49 -16.05
CA GLU A 144 -3.70 4.21 -16.01
C GLU A 144 -3.96 3.47 -14.69
N ALA A 145 -3.82 4.16 -13.54
CA ALA A 145 -4.11 3.56 -12.25
C ALA A 145 -5.58 3.10 -12.14
N ALA A 146 -6.53 3.87 -12.66
CA ALA A 146 -7.95 3.48 -12.68
C ALA A 146 -8.21 2.24 -13.54
N ASP A 147 -7.62 2.19 -14.75
CA ASP A 147 -7.75 1.05 -15.67
C ASP A 147 -7.12 -0.22 -15.08
N GLN A 148 -5.96 -0.11 -14.43
CA GLN A 148 -5.30 -1.23 -13.75
C GLN A 148 -6.09 -1.71 -12.53
N SER A 149 -6.71 -0.79 -11.79
CA SER A 149 -7.60 -1.15 -10.67
C SER A 149 -8.79 -1.96 -11.15
N LEU A 150 -9.45 -1.53 -12.24
CA LEU A 150 -10.58 -2.24 -12.84
C LEU A 150 -10.18 -3.65 -13.30
N LYS A 151 -9.10 -3.76 -14.09
CA LYS A 151 -8.59 -5.04 -14.57
C LYS A 151 -8.30 -6.02 -13.44
N ALA A 152 -7.71 -5.53 -12.34
CA ALA A 152 -7.40 -6.37 -11.20
C ALA A 152 -8.67 -6.91 -10.49
N TYR A 153 -9.76 -6.13 -10.44
CA TYR A 153 -11.02 -6.59 -9.86
C TYR A 153 -11.85 -7.49 -10.80
N GLU A 154 -11.57 -7.49 -12.11
CA GLU A 154 -12.25 -8.36 -13.07
C GLU A 154 -11.71 -9.79 -13.09
N VAL A 155 -10.54 -10.04 -12.48
CA VAL A 155 -10.00 -11.39 -12.31
C VAL A 155 -10.88 -12.17 -11.32
N ARG A 156 -11.51 -13.24 -11.83
CA ARG A 156 -12.39 -14.15 -11.10
C ARG A 156 -11.79 -15.54 -11.00
#